data_AF-A0A2S6U281-F1
#
_entry.id   AF-A0A2S6U281-F1
#
_cell.length_a   1.000
_cell.length_b   1.000
_cell.length_c   1.000
_cell.angle_alpha   90.00
_cell.angle_beta   90.00
_cell.angle_gamma   90.00
#
_symmetry.space_group_name_H-M   'P 1'
#
loop_
_entity.id
_entity.type
_entity.pdbx_description
1 polymer ?
#
loop_
_entity_poly.entity_id
_entity_poly.type
_entity_poly.pdbx_seq_one_letter_code
_entity_poly.pdbx_strand_id
1 'polypeptide(L)'
;YVPAARARIETMLSQLASDAVLITVIDGHPTTLSWLGAVGAQKVTALGVDRFGQSGDIEDLYRAMGIDVDAILDAAASACLTRLG
;
A
#
# COMPACT_ATOMS: atom_id res chain seq x y z
N TYR A 1 10.81 17.78 -30.50
CA TYR A 1 10.43 16.75 -29.52
C TYR A 1 9.90 17.47 -28.29
N VAL A 2 8.61 17.34 -28.00
CA VAL A 2 8.04 17.88 -26.76
C VAL A 2 8.36 16.86 -25.67
N PRO A 3 8.96 17.24 -24.54
CA PRO A 3 9.11 16.31 -23.42
C PRO A 3 7.74 15.72 -23.08
N ALA A 4 7.68 14.41 -22.85
CA ALA A 4 6.44 13.77 -22.43
C ALA A 4 5.93 14.46 -21.16
N ALA A 5 4.64 14.82 -21.14
CA ALA A 5 4.02 15.43 -19.97
C ALA A 5 4.02 14.42 -18.82
N ARG A 6 4.56 14.83 -17.67
CA ARG A 6 4.66 13.97 -16.49
C ARG A 6 3.32 13.91 -15.77
N ALA A 7 2.86 12.71 -15.42
CA ALA A 7 1.64 12.53 -14.64
C ALA A 7 1.84 13.01 -13.19
N ARG A 8 0.73 13.43 -12.55
CA ARG A 8 0.74 13.91 -11.15
C ARG A 8 1.31 12.85 -10.20
N ILE A 9 0.95 11.58 -10.39
CA ILE A 9 1.40 10.46 -9.55
C ILE A 9 2.90 10.20 -9.70
N GLU A 10 3.45 10.29 -10.91
CA GLU A 10 4.90 10.16 -11.15
C GLU A 10 5.69 11.27 -10.42
N THR A 11 5.10 12.46 -10.32
CA THR A 11 5.69 13.61 -9.61
C THR A 11 5.62 13.44 -8.09
N MET A 12 4.56 12.82 -7.57
CA MET A 12 4.45 12.49 -6.15
C MET A 12 5.48 11.43 -5.76
N LEU A 13 5.51 10.30 -6.49
CA LEU A 13 6.37 9.18 -6.14
C LEU A 13 7.86 9.49 -6.31
N SER A 14 8.24 10.45 -7.16
CA SER A 14 9.65 10.85 -7.27
C SER A 14 10.23 11.60 -6.07
N GLN A 15 9.40 12.01 -5.12
CA GLN A 15 9.86 12.64 -3.88
C GLN A 15 10.31 11.59 -2.85
N LEU A 16 9.98 10.33 -3.08
CA LEU A 16 10.35 9.21 -2.21
C LEU A 16 11.68 8.61 -2.66
N ALA A 17 12.39 7.98 -1.73
CA ALA A 17 13.55 7.16 -2.09
C ALA A 17 13.15 6.06 -3.08
N SER A 18 14.03 5.72 -4.02
CA SER A 18 13.75 4.71 -5.06
C SER A 18 13.54 3.31 -4.49
N ASP A 19 14.08 3.04 -3.30
CA ASP A 19 13.96 1.79 -2.56
C ASP A 19 12.92 1.88 -1.41
N ALA A 20 12.13 2.95 -1.35
CA ALA A 20 10.99 3.02 -0.45
C ALA A 20 9.96 1.93 -0.80
N VAL A 21 9.27 1.43 0.23
CA VAL A 21 8.13 0.53 0.07
C VAL A 21 6.86 1.31 0.41
N LEU A 22 5.87 1.23 -0.46
CA LEU A 22 4.56 1.85 -0.25
C LEU A 22 3.65 0.85 0.47
N ILE A 23 3.25 1.18 1.69
CA ILE A 23 2.17 0.46 2.39
C ILE A 23 0.87 1.19 2.05
N THR A 24 -0.03 0.55 1.31
CA THR A 24 -1.33 1.14 0.97
C THR A 24 -2.44 0.47 1.76
N VAL A 25 -3.41 1.23 2.24
CA VAL A 25 -4.56 0.71 3.00
C VAL A 25 -5.84 1.21 2.33
N ILE A 26 -6.81 0.31 2.13
CA ILE A 26 -8.11 0.65 1.57
C ILE A 26 -9.19 -0.25 2.18
N ASP A 27 -10.35 0.34 2.50
CA ASP A 27 -11.57 -0.42 2.80
C ASP A 27 -12.19 -0.92 1.48
N GLY A 28 -11.53 -1.92 0.90
CA GLY A 28 -11.83 -2.49 -0.41
C GLY A 28 -10.73 -3.46 -0.86
N HIS A 29 -10.89 -4.08 -2.03
CA HIS A 29 -9.94 -5.10 -2.47
C HIS A 29 -8.52 -4.51 -2.66
N PRO A 30 -7.46 -5.13 -2.11
CA PRO A 30 -6.11 -4.56 -2.11
C PRO A 30 -5.56 -4.28 -3.52
N THR A 31 -5.92 -5.11 -4.50
CA THR A 31 -5.55 -4.93 -5.93
C THR A 31 -5.92 -3.55 -6.50
N THR A 32 -6.90 -2.85 -5.92
CA THR A 32 -7.33 -1.51 -6.35
C THR A 32 -6.19 -0.50 -6.34
N LEU A 33 -5.22 -0.63 -5.42
CA LEU A 33 -4.08 0.29 -5.30
C LEU A 33 -2.75 -0.33 -5.74
N SER A 34 -2.70 -1.64 -6.04
CA SER A 34 -1.47 -2.33 -6.43
C SER A 34 -0.81 -1.77 -7.70
N TRP A 35 -1.58 -1.12 -8.59
CA TRP A 35 -1.05 -0.50 -9.81
C TRP A 35 -0.02 0.61 -9.54
N LEU A 36 0.00 1.18 -8.33
CA LEU A 36 0.99 2.20 -7.93
C LEU A 36 2.42 1.67 -8.05
N GLY A 37 2.63 0.36 -7.88
CA GLY A 37 3.94 -0.28 -8.06
C GLY A 37 4.41 -0.37 -9.51
N ALA A 38 3.53 -0.09 -10.48
CA ALA A 38 3.89 0.00 -11.89
C ALA A 38 4.26 1.43 -12.32
N VAL A 39 4.05 2.44 -11.47
CA VAL A 39 4.33 3.86 -11.78
C VAL A 39 5.80 4.20 -11.59
N GLY A 40 6.42 3.67 -10.53
CA GLY A 40 7.79 3.99 -10.12
C GLY A 40 8.59 2.74 -9.74
N ALA A 41 9.77 2.95 -9.16
CA ALA A 41 10.64 1.85 -8.73
C ALA A 41 10.20 1.22 -7.39
N GLN A 42 9.29 1.87 -6.66
CA GLN A 42 8.88 1.47 -5.33
C GLN A 42 8.03 0.19 -5.34
N LYS A 43 8.32 -0.71 -4.40
CA LYS A 43 7.47 -1.88 -4.14
C LYS A 43 6.19 -1.46 -3.41
N VAL A 44 5.11 -2.22 -3.59
CA VAL A 44 3.83 -2.01 -2.90
C VAL A 44 3.48 -3.21 -2.04
N THR A 45 3.13 -2.95 -0.78
CA THR A 45 2.44 -3.89 0.09
C THR A 45 1.02 -3.36 0.29
N ALA A 46 0.05 -4.03 -0.34
CA ALA A 46 -1.34 -3.59 -0.33
C ALA A 46 -2.15 -4.30 0.74
N LEU A 47 -2.61 -3.55 1.73
CA LEU A 47 -3.57 -3.97 2.74
C LEU A 47 -4.97 -3.58 2.29
N GLY A 48 -5.91 -4.50 2.41
CA GLY A 48 -7.29 -4.29 2.00
C GLY A 48 -8.19 -5.44 2.37
N VAL A 49 -9.47 -5.26 2.10
CA VAL A 49 -10.53 -6.22 2.39
C VAL A 49 -10.65 -7.21 1.24
N ASP A 50 -10.43 -8.49 1.51
CA ASP A 50 -10.59 -9.59 0.54
C ASP A 50 -11.64 -10.64 0.96
N ARG A 51 -12.24 -10.46 2.14
CA ARG A 51 -13.26 -11.32 2.72
C ARG A 51 -14.51 -10.51 3.07
N PHE A 52 -15.67 -11.14 2.96
CA PHE A 52 -16.97 -10.51 3.20
C PHE A 52 -17.78 -11.30 4.25
N GLY A 53 -18.83 -10.67 4.80
CA GLY A 53 -19.84 -11.35 5.62
C GLY A 53 -19.59 -11.33 7.13
N GLN A 54 -18.63 -10.54 7.61
CA GLN A 54 -18.43 -10.31 9.04
C GLN A 54 -19.38 -9.23 9.55
N SER A 55 -19.82 -9.35 10.81
CA SER A 55 -20.60 -8.34 11.53
C SER A 55 -19.94 -8.09 12.87
N GLY A 56 -19.82 -6.82 13.26
CA GLY A 56 -19.11 -6.40 14.46
C GLY A 56 -18.99 -4.88 14.50
N ASP A 57 -18.25 -4.35 15.46
CA ASP A 57 -17.86 -2.96 15.42
C ASP A 57 -16.74 -2.72 14.39
N ILE A 58 -16.46 -1.45 14.10
CA ILE A 58 -15.50 -1.07 13.06
C ILE A 58 -14.09 -1.59 13.40
N GLU A 59 -13.69 -1.57 14.67
CA GLU A 59 -12.34 -1.98 15.09
C GLU A 59 -12.14 -3.48 14.90
N ASP A 60 -13.12 -4.28 15.33
CA ASP A 60 -13.12 -5.73 15.15
C ASP A 60 -13.13 -6.11 13.66
N LEU A 61 -13.91 -5.38 12.84
CA LEU A 61 -13.94 -5.60 11.41
C LEU A 61 -12.60 -5.27 10.74
N TYR A 62 -11.97 -4.15 11.09
CA TYR A 62 -10.65 -3.78 10.54
C TYR A 62 -9.57 -4.76 10.94
N ARG A 63 -9.59 -5.26 12.18
CA ARG A 63 -8.70 -6.33 12.62
C ARG A 63 -8.94 -7.62 11.84
N ALA A 64 -10.20 -8.04 11.71
CA ALA A 64 -10.56 -9.26 10.97
C ALA A 64 -10.16 -9.18 9.48
N MET A 65 -10.15 -7.98 8.90
CA MET A 65 -9.74 -7.72 7.52
C MET A 65 -8.24 -7.39 7.38
N GLY A 66 -7.48 -7.28 8.46
CA GLY A 66 -6.04 -7.01 8.42
C GLY A 66 -5.70 -5.60 7.91
N ILE A 67 -6.54 -4.62 8.23
CA ILE A 67 -6.30 -3.20 7.92
C ILE A 67 -6.27 -2.33 9.19
N ASP A 68 -6.19 -2.96 10.36
CA ASP A 68 -6.02 -2.27 11.63
C ASP A 68 -4.57 -1.82 11.85
N VAL A 69 -4.35 -1.14 12.97
CA VAL A 69 -3.05 -0.54 13.32
C VAL A 69 -1.94 -1.59 13.35
N ASP A 70 -2.21 -2.75 13.94
CA ASP A 70 -1.21 -3.82 14.08
C ASP A 70 -0.83 -4.38 12.70
N ALA A 71 -1.80 -4.62 11.81
CA ALA A 71 -1.50 -5.06 10.44
C ALA A 71 -0.67 -4.04 9.64
N ILE A 72 -0.93 -2.74 9.83
CA ILE A 72 -0.15 -1.67 9.19
C ILE A 72 1.29 -1.66 9.72
N LEU A 73 1.47 -1.79 11.03
CA LEU A 73 2.79 -1.83 11.67
C LEU A 73 3.58 -3.06 11.24
N ASP A 74 2.95 -4.23 11.19
CA ASP A 74 3.58 -5.47 10.73
C ASP A 74 4.02 -5.38 9.27
N ALA A 75 3.19 -4.80 8.40
CA ALA A 75 3.53 -4.56 7.00
C ALA A 75 4.74 -3.61 6.87
N ALA A 76 4.78 -2.54 7.66
CA ALA A 76 5.91 -1.61 7.67
C ALA A 76 7.19 -2.28 8.23
N ALA A 77 7.09 -3.05 9.31
CA ALA A 77 8.21 -3.76 9.90
C ALA A 77 8.78 -4.81 8.93
N SER A 78 7.91 -5.60 8.29
CA SER A 78 8.29 -6.57 7.27
C SER A 78 9.00 -5.91 6.08
N ALA A 79 8.49 -4.75 5.63
CA ALA A 79 9.12 -3.97 4.56
C ALA A 79 10.52 -3.46 4.95
N CYS A 80 10.71 -2.98 6.19
CA CYS A 80 12.01 -2.57 6.71
C CYS A 80 12.99 -3.75 6.78
N LEU A 81 12.55 -4.91 7.29
CA LEU A 81 13.39 -6.11 7.36
C LEU A 81 13.82 -6.60 5.97
N THR A 82 12.90 -6.59 5.00
CA THR A 82 13.18 -6.99 3.61
C THR A 82 14.22 -6.07 2.93
N ARG A 83 14.39 -4.83 3.40
CA ARG A 83 15.43 -3.92 2.91
C ARG A 83 16.81 -4.16 3.53
N LEU A 84 16.86 -4.82 4.70
CA LEU A 84 18.11 -5.06 5.44
C LEU A 84 18.77 -6.40 5.08
N GLY A 85 18.01 -7.35 4.54
CA GLY A 85 18.51 -8.62 4.01
C GLY A 85 18.78 -8.56 2.51
#